data_AF-A0A1M7JAT3-F1
#
_entry.id   AF-A0A1M7JAT3-F1
#
_cell.length_a   1.000
_cell.length_b   1.000
_cell.length_c   1.000
_cell.angle_alpha   90.00
_cell.angle_beta   90.00
_cell.angle_gamma   90.00
#
_symmetry.space_group_name_H-M   'P 1'
#
loop_
_entity.id
_entity.type
_entity.pdbx_description
1 polymer ?
#
loop_
_entity_poly.entity_id
_entity_poly.type
_entity_poly.pdbx_seq_one_letter_code
_entity_poly.pdbx_strand_id
1 'polypeptide(L)'
;MKNWNFKVKRNPNEISENLEASIGAVNGFAFDIKSDGSNLISFKIRKRLLYAWYILYHNNVVVNGRLSNADAKGETNVDISFNQHFLWKFVIFTHLFLGLGFVIAIFLGNSDIPMYVLAAITLAIGIFLWFRLQKKYERNVQEYKKLISKTLEF
;
A
#
# COMPACT_ATOMS: atom_id res chain seq x y z
N MET A 1 5.09 -2.31 -6.06
CA MET A 1 3.69 -2.71 -6.29
C MET A 1 3.65 -4.23 -6.26
N LYS A 2 2.63 -4.84 -5.64
CA LYS A 2 2.41 -6.30 -5.74
C LYS A 2 1.06 -6.50 -6.44
N ASN A 3 0.99 -7.44 -7.38
CA ASN A 3 -0.24 -7.78 -8.08
C ASN A 3 -0.73 -9.15 -7.61
N TRP A 4 -2.04 -9.38 -7.68
CA TRP A 4 -2.67 -10.63 -7.32
C TRP A 4 -3.94 -10.81 -8.14
N ASN A 5 -3.95 -11.88 -8.93
CA ASN A 5 -5.02 -12.16 -9.89
C ASN A 5 -5.57 -13.56 -9.61
N PHE A 6 -6.88 -13.72 -9.66
CA PHE A 6 -7.57 -14.99 -9.46
C PHE A 6 -8.97 -14.95 -10.08
N LYS A 7 -9.63 -16.11 -10.15
CA LYS A 7 -11.01 -16.25 -10.65
C LYS A 7 -11.94 -16.67 -9.51
N VAL A 8 -13.16 -16.13 -9.51
CA VAL A 8 -14.22 -16.49 -8.54
C VAL A 8 -15.50 -16.83 -9.28
N LYS A 9 -16.22 -17.87 -8.84
CA LYS A 9 -17.51 -18.32 -9.40
C LYS A 9 -18.68 -17.48 -8.89
N ARG A 10 -18.60 -16.17 -9.08
CA ARG A 10 -19.65 -15.19 -8.78
C ARG A 10 -19.60 -14.10 -9.84
N ASN A 11 -20.72 -13.40 -10.06
CA ASN A 11 -20.73 -12.29 -11.00
C ASN A 11 -20.01 -11.04 -10.42
N PRO A 12 -19.54 -10.08 -11.25
CA PRO A 12 -18.81 -8.92 -10.75
C PRO A 12 -19.60 -8.05 -9.76
N ASN A 13 -20.91 -7.90 -9.98
CA ASN A 13 -21.78 -7.08 -9.12
C ASN A 13 -21.87 -7.68 -7.72
N GLU A 14 -22.14 -8.98 -7.61
CA GLU A 14 -22.23 -9.74 -6.36
C GLU A 14 -20.89 -9.69 -5.59
N ILE A 15 -19.76 -9.81 -6.29
CA ILE A 15 -18.44 -9.65 -5.68
C ILE A 15 -18.27 -8.24 -5.12
N SER A 16 -18.66 -7.21 -5.88
CA SER A 16 -18.53 -5.81 -5.45
C SER A 16 -19.40 -5.50 -4.23
N GLU A 17 -20.64 -5.97 -4.20
CA GLU A 17 -21.58 -5.82 -3.08
C GLU A 17 -21.07 -6.53 -1.83
N ASN A 18 -20.58 -7.77 -1.95
CA ASN A 18 -20.01 -8.52 -0.83
C ASN A 18 -18.77 -7.84 -0.23
N LEU A 19 -17.91 -7.27 -1.08
CA LEU A 19 -16.75 -6.49 -0.65
C LEU A 19 -17.18 -5.20 0.05
N GLU A 20 -18.16 -4.48 -0.48
CA GLU A 20 -18.69 -3.26 0.14
C GLU A 20 -19.32 -3.53 1.49
N ALA A 21 -20.18 -4.54 1.59
CA ALA A 21 -20.85 -4.93 2.82
C ALA A 21 -19.85 -5.39 3.90
N SER A 22 -18.82 -6.15 3.51
CA SER A 22 -17.84 -6.69 4.46
C SER A 22 -16.79 -5.67 4.90
N ILE A 23 -16.32 -4.83 3.97
CA ILE A 23 -15.14 -3.97 4.17
C ILE A 23 -15.55 -2.50 4.31
N GLY A 24 -16.52 -2.04 3.52
CA GLY A 24 -17.06 -0.68 3.58
C GLY A 24 -17.79 -0.37 4.89
N ALA A 25 -18.49 -1.36 5.47
CA ALA A 25 -19.18 -1.21 6.75
C ALA A 25 -18.25 -1.09 7.97
N VAL A 26 -16.97 -1.42 7.83
CA VAL A 26 -16.00 -1.33 8.93
C VAL A 26 -15.50 0.11 9.06
N ASN A 27 -15.77 0.74 10.21
CA ASN A 27 -15.43 2.15 10.56
C ASN A 27 -13.94 2.56 10.45
N GLY A 28 -13.07 1.73 9.88
CA GLY A 28 -11.66 2.02 9.62
C GLY A 28 -11.26 2.04 8.13
N PHE A 29 -12.15 1.69 7.19
CA PHE A 29 -11.81 1.66 5.76
C PHE A 29 -12.60 2.70 4.97
N ALA A 30 -11.96 3.23 3.93
CA ALA A 30 -12.64 3.91 2.85
C ALA A 30 -12.66 2.96 1.66
N PHE A 31 -13.86 2.76 1.13
CA PHE A 31 -14.16 1.88 0.03
C PHE A 31 -14.87 2.71 -1.04
N ASP A 32 -14.38 2.63 -2.28
CA ASP A 32 -14.87 3.41 -3.42
C ASP A 32 -15.05 2.44 -4.59
N ILE A 33 -16.24 2.42 -5.21
CA ILE A 33 -16.55 1.62 -6.38
C ILE A 33 -16.85 2.55 -7.55
N LYS A 34 -16.33 2.19 -8.73
CA LYS A 34 -16.70 2.79 -10.01
C LYS A 34 -17.08 1.70 -10.98
N SER A 35 -18.27 1.81 -11.57
CA SER A 35 -18.70 0.98 -12.69
C SER A 35 -18.46 1.74 -13.98
N ASP A 36 -17.68 1.15 -14.89
CA ASP A 36 -17.34 1.72 -16.21
C ASP A 36 -18.12 0.96 -17.30
N GLY A 37 -19.40 0.70 -17.03
CA GLY A 37 -20.28 -0.17 -17.83
C GLY A 37 -20.50 -1.57 -17.22
N SER A 38 -21.35 -2.38 -17.85
CA SER A 38 -21.85 -3.66 -17.30
C SER A 38 -20.78 -4.74 -17.10
N ASN A 39 -19.61 -4.57 -17.72
CA ASN A 39 -18.60 -5.64 -17.82
C ASN A 39 -17.33 -5.37 -17.01
N LEU A 40 -17.18 -4.17 -16.44
CA LEU A 40 -15.99 -3.77 -15.71
C LEU A 40 -16.34 -2.92 -14.49
N ILE A 41 -15.97 -3.42 -13.31
CA ILE A 41 -16.11 -2.71 -12.04
C ILE A 41 -14.72 -2.53 -11.46
N SER A 42 -14.37 -1.29 -11.13
CA SER A 42 -13.16 -0.95 -10.40
C SER A 42 -13.51 -0.63 -8.96
N PHE A 43 -12.71 -1.12 -8.01
CA PHE A 43 -12.86 -0.78 -6.61
C PHE A 43 -11.54 -0.35 -5.98
N LYS A 44 -11.63 0.45 -4.93
CA LYS A 44 -10.48 0.94 -4.18
C LYS A 44 -10.72 0.82 -2.69
N ILE A 45 -9.80 0.16 -2.00
CA ILE A 45 -9.83 0.00 -0.55
C ILE A 45 -8.61 0.69 0.05
N ARG A 46 -8.83 1.54 1.05
CA ARG A 46 -7.74 2.11 1.86
C ARG A 46 -8.15 2.20 3.31
N LYS A 47 -7.21 2.03 4.24
CA LYS A 47 -7.47 2.37 5.64
C LYS A 47 -7.63 3.89 5.77
N ARG A 48 -8.65 4.36 6.47
CA ARG A 48 -8.84 5.79 6.76
C ARG A 48 -7.73 6.23 7.70
N LEU A 49 -7.08 7.33 7.34
CA LEU A 49 -6.07 7.98 8.15
C LEU A 49 -6.68 9.29 8.65
N LEU A 50 -6.87 9.39 9.96
CA LEU A 50 -7.41 10.60 10.58
C LEU A 50 -6.37 11.72 10.61
N TYR A 51 -5.09 11.36 10.77
CA TYR A 51 -3.97 12.29 10.86
C TYR A 51 -2.81 11.86 9.96
N ALA A 52 -2.07 12.83 9.42
CA ALA A 52 -0.92 12.57 8.54
C ALA A 52 0.16 11.71 9.24
N TRP A 53 0.44 11.95 10.52
CA TRP A 53 1.43 11.18 11.27
C TRP A 53 1.01 9.71 11.51
N TYR A 54 -0.28 9.36 11.40
CA TYR A 54 -0.73 7.97 11.50
C TYR A 54 -0.25 7.10 10.35
N ILE A 55 0.19 7.69 9.24
CA ILE A 55 0.84 6.97 8.15
C ILE A 55 2.04 6.16 8.67
N LEU A 56 2.72 6.64 9.72
CA LEU A 56 3.86 5.95 10.34
C LEU A 56 3.46 4.63 11.01
N TYR A 57 2.28 4.61 11.64
CA TYR A 57 1.86 3.54 12.54
C TYR A 57 0.78 2.64 11.96
N HIS A 58 -0.08 3.16 11.09
CA HIS A 58 -1.23 2.45 10.52
C HIS A 58 -0.91 1.79 9.17
N ASN A 59 -1.87 1.00 8.68
CA ASN A 59 -1.82 0.41 7.36
C ASN A 59 -1.90 1.53 6.30
N ASN A 60 -0.88 1.57 5.45
CA ASN A 60 -0.65 2.56 4.40
C ASN A 60 -0.78 1.96 3.00
N VAL A 61 -1.33 0.73 2.90
CA VAL A 61 -1.56 0.07 1.62
C VAL A 61 -2.88 0.54 1.06
N VAL A 62 -2.85 0.93 -0.21
CA VAL A 62 -4.00 1.19 -1.04
C VAL A 62 -4.17 -0.01 -1.96
N VAL A 63 -5.33 -0.64 -1.87
CA VAL A 63 -5.74 -1.75 -2.72
C VAL A 63 -6.56 -1.18 -3.86
N ASN A 64 -6.16 -1.42 -5.10
CA ASN A 64 -6.99 -1.11 -6.27
C ASN A 64 -7.31 -2.42 -6.97
N GLY A 65 -8.60 -2.70 -7.13
CA GLY A 65 -9.07 -3.92 -7.78
C GLY A 65 -9.88 -3.61 -9.04
N ARG A 66 -9.92 -4.59 -9.93
CA ARG A 66 -10.79 -4.63 -11.10
C ARG A 66 -11.47 -5.99 -11.16
N LEU A 67 -12.75 -5.96 -11.48
CA LEU A 67 -13.62 -7.11 -11.66
C LEU A 67 -14.10 -7.07 -13.10
N SER A 68 -13.84 -8.13 -13.85
CA SER A 68 -14.33 -8.28 -15.22
C SER A 68 -14.95 -9.65 -15.44
N ASN A 69 -15.97 -9.73 -16.28
CA ASN A 69 -16.56 -11.02 -16.66
C ASN A 69 -15.46 -11.93 -17.23
N ALA A 70 -15.42 -13.18 -16.78
CA ALA A 70 -14.56 -14.20 -17.36
C ALA A 70 -15.24 -14.85 -18.58
N ASP A 71 -14.46 -15.59 -19.37
CA ASP A 71 -14.94 -16.27 -20.57
C ASP A 71 -16.01 -17.34 -20.26
N ALA A 72 -15.98 -17.90 -19.04
CA ALA A 72 -16.99 -18.83 -18.54
C ALA A 72 -18.16 -18.07 -17.89
N LYS A 73 -19.40 -18.44 -18.26
CA LYS A 73 -20.62 -17.85 -17.67
C LYS A 73 -20.61 -18.03 -16.14
N GLY A 74 -20.73 -16.92 -15.41
CA GLY A 74 -20.80 -16.91 -13.95
C GLY A 74 -19.44 -16.88 -13.24
N GLU A 75 -18.34 -16.75 -13.97
CA GLU A 75 -17.02 -16.50 -13.41
C GLU A 75 -16.58 -15.04 -13.60
N THR A 76 -15.82 -14.52 -12.64
CA THR A 76 -15.24 -13.18 -12.67
C THR A 76 -13.74 -13.26 -12.52
N ASN A 77 -13.02 -12.56 -13.40
CA ASN A 77 -11.61 -12.27 -13.22
C ASN A 77 -11.44 -11.14 -12.20
N VAL A 78 -10.65 -11.40 -11.17
CA VAL A 78 -10.35 -10.44 -10.11
C VAL A 78 -8.87 -10.08 -10.21
N ASP A 79 -8.58 -8.84 -10.58
CA ASP A 79 -7.22 -8.29 -10.64
C ASP A 79 -7.04 -7.28 -9.51
N ILE A 80 -6.06 -7.51 -8.62
CA ILE A 80 -5.79 -6.64 -7.48
C ILE A 80 -4.35 -6.16 -7.51
N SER A 81 -4.17 -4.84 -7.36
CA SER A 81 -2.88 -4.20 -7.16
C SER A 81 -2.79 -3.60 -5.76
N PHE A 82 -1.70 -3.92 -5.08
CA PHE A 82 -1.33 -3.35 -3.79
C PHE A 82 -0.27 -2.27 -4.01
N ASN A 83 -0.59 -1.06 -3.54
CA ASN A 83 0.26 0.10 -3.64
C ASN A 83 0.53 0.68 -2.27
N GLN A 84 1.79 1.00 -2.00
CA GLN A 84 2.16 1.69 -0.78
C GLN A 84 1.92 3.20 -0.92
N HIS A 85 1.43 3.84 0.14
CA HIS A 85 1.24 5.28 0.16
C HIS A 85 2.56 6.03 -0.12
N PHE A 86 2.53 6.97 -1.07
CA PHE A 86 3.72 7.66 -1.57
C PHE A 86 4.47 8.46 -0.49
N LEU A 87 3.76 9.00 0.51
CA LEU A 87 4.35 9.79 1.60
C LEU A 87 5.49 9.07 2.33
N TRP A 88 5.47 7.73 2.39
CA TRP A 88 6.57 6.98 2.98
C TRP A 88 7.84 6.97 2.15
N LYS A 89 7.69 6.92 0.81
CA LYS A 89 8.83 7.05 -0.08
C LYS A 89 9.50 8.40 0.13
N PHE A 90 8.70 9.45 0.34
CA PHE A 90 9.19 10.80 0.65
C PHE A 90 9.99 10.83 1.96
N VAL A 91 9.44 10.30 3.07
CA VAL A 91 10.14 10.27 4.37
C VAL A 91 11.50 9.58 4.27
N ILE A 92 11.57 8.41 3.62
CA ILE A 92 12.84 7.69 3.48
C ILE A 92 13.80 8.45 2.56
N PHE A 93 13.29 8.96 1.44
CA PHE A 93 14.09 9.74 0.49
C PHE A 93 14.69 10.98 1.15
N THR A 94 13.95 11.70 1.99
CA THR A 94 14.47 12.85 2.75
C THR A 94 15.63 12.45 3.65
N HIS A 95 15.55 11.33 4.38
CA HIS A 95 16.64 10.90 5.26
C HIS A 95 17.87 10.47 4.47
N LEU A 96 17.68 9.72 3.37
CA LEU A 96 18.78 9.29 2.52
C LEU A 96 19.45 10.47 1.83
N PHE A 97 18.66 11.40 1.30
CA PHE A 97 19.17 12.59 0.60
C PHE A 97 19.87 13.55 1.56
N LEU A 98 19.31 13.78 2.75
CA LEU A 98 19.93 14.63 3.77
C LEU A 98 21.22 14.00 4.31
N GLY A 99 21.22 12.68 4.56
CA GLY A 99 22.42 11.94 4.92
C GLY A 99 23.51 12.01 3.85
N LEU A 100 23.14 11.83 2.57
CA LEU A 100 24.07 11.98 1.45
C LEU A 100 24.58 13.42 1.29
N GLY A 101 23.71 14.41 1.51
CA GLY A 101 24.08 15.81 1.52
C GLY A 101 25.15 16.12 2.58
N PHE A 102 25.01 15.55 3.78
CA PHE A 102 26.06 15.66 4.81
C PHE A 102 27.36 14.98 4.38
N VAL A 103 27.30 13.80 3.74
CA VAL A 103 28.51 13.15 3.20
C VAL A 103 29.20 14.04 2.17
N ILE A 104 28.46 14.67 1.26
CA ILE A 104 29.03 15.59 0.26
C ILE A 104 29.66 16.81 0.94
N ALA A 105 28.97 17.42 1.91
CA ALA A 105 29.50 18.56 2.66
C ALA A 105 30.80 18.21 3.40
N ILE A 106 30.90 16.98 3.91
CA ILE A 106 32.12 16.46 4.54
C ILE A 106 33.29 16.43 3.56
N PHE A 107 33.08 15.99 2.32
CA PHE A 107 34.13 15.94 1.31
C PHE A 107 34.53 17.33 0.78
N LEU A 108 33.61 18.30 0.78
CA LEU A 108 33.86 19.64 0.22
C LEU A 108 34.40 20.65 1.24
N GLY A 109 34.30 20.38 2.54
CA GLY A 109 34.69 21.32 3.60
C GLY A 109 35.61 20.71 4.65
N ASN A 110 36.21 21.56 5.50
CA ASN A 110 36.87 21.12 6.74
C ASN A 110 35.81 20.75 7.77
N SER A 111 35.52 19.45 7.87
CA SER A 111 34.43 18.94 8.70
C SER A 111 34.95 18.31 9.97
N ASP A 112 34.30 18.61 11.09
CA ASP A 112 34.66 18.07 12.40
C ASP A 112 33.92 16.76 12.69
N ILE A 113 34.42 16.02 13.69
CA ILE A 113 33.89 14.72 14.15
C ILE A 113 32.34 14.68 14.27
N PRO A 114 31.65 15.71 14.82
CA PRO A 114 30.19 15.69 14.94
C PRO A 114 29.46 15.56 13.59
N MET A 115 30.04 16.09 12.50
CA MET A 115 29.41 16.06 11.19
C MET A 115 29.39 14.65 10.58
N TYR A 116 30.48 13.89 10.78
CA TYR A 116 30.54 12.47 10.42
C TYR A 116 29.51 11.64 11.18
N VAL A 117 29.37 11.89 12.49
CA VAL A 117 28.38 11.20 13.34
C VAL A 117 26.95 11.52 12.86
N LEU A 118 26.67 12.79 12.56
CA LEU A 118 25.36 13.22 12.04
C LEU A 118 25.04 12.56 10.70
N ALA A 119 26.00 12.51 9.77
CA ALA A 119 25.83 11.84 8.48
C ALA A 119 25.54 10.35 8.66
N ALA A 120 26.33 9.67 9.48
CA ALA A 120 26.18 8.23 9.75
C ALA A 120 24.83 7.89 10.38
N ILE A 121 24.42 8.63 11.42
CA ILE A 121 23.12 8.42 12.10
C ILE A 121 21.96 8.66 11.13
N THR A 122 22.01 9.74 10.35
CA THR A 122 20.94 10.07 9.41
C THR A 122 20.74 8.97 8.36
N LEU A 123 21.84 8.49 7.77
CA LEU A 123 21.81 7.37 6.82
C LEU A 123 21.31 6.07 7.46
N ALA A 124 21.78 5.76 8.67
CA ALA A 124 21.35 4.58 9.41
C ALA A 124 19.84 4.60 9.69
N ILE A 125 19.29 5.75 10.09
CA ILE A 125 17.84 5.93 10.27
C ILE A 125 17.09 5.71 8.95
N GLY A 126 17.55 6.31 7.85
CA GLY A 126 16.93 6.14 6.53
C GLY A 126 16.87 4.67 6.09
N ILE A 127 17.99 3.94 6.23
CA ILE A 127 18.09 2.52 5.90
C ILE A 127 17.20 1.67 6.81
N PHE A 128 17.23 1.92 8.12
CA PHE A 128 16.38 1.21 9.09
C PHE A 128 14.89 1.38 8.78
N LEU A 129 14.47 2.62 8.50
CA LEU A 129 13.08 2.92 8.12
C LEU A 129 12.70 2.20 6.82
N TRP A 130 13.58 2.14 5.82
CA TRP A 130 13.36 1.40 4.58
C TRP A 130 13.04 -0.07 4.83
N PHE A 131 13.90 -0.79 5.57
CA PHE A 131 13.71 -2.21 5.85
C PHE A 131 12.44 -2.48 6.66
N ARG A 132 12.21 -1.69 7.73
CA ARG A 132 11.01 -1.82 8.56
C ARG A 132 9.75 -1.62 7.74
N LEU A 133 9.76 -0.64 6.85
CA LEU A 133 8.63 -0.32 6.01
C LEU A 133 8.34 -1.41 4.99
N GLN A 134 9.37 -1.98 4.34
CA GLN A 134 9.21 -3.08 3.41
C GLN A 134 8.56 -4.29 4.09
N LYS A 135 9.07 -4.69 5.26
CA LYS A 135 8.49 -5.80 6.05
C LYS A 135 7.04 -5.53 6.45
N LYS A 136 6.73 -4.30 6.88
CA LYS A 136 5.36 -3.89 7.23
C LYS A 136 4.43 -3.92 6.02
N TYR A 137 4.89 -3.45 4.86
CA TYR A 137 4.14 -3.48 3.61
C TYR A 137 3.76 -4.91 3.23
N GLU A 138 4.71 -5.85 3.29
CA GLU A 138 4.45 -7.25 2.97
C GLU A 138 3.41 -7.88 3.89
N ARG A 139 3.53 -7.64 5.21
CA ARG A 139 2.54 -8.11 6.18
C ARG A 139 1.15 -7.55 5.90
N ASN A 140 1.04 -6.25 5.65
CA ASN A 140 -0.24 -5.60 5.34
C ASN A 140 -0.85 -6.15 4.04
N VAL A 141 -0.05 -6.46 3.02
CA VAL A 141 -0.54 -7.13 1.80
C VAL A 141 -1.13 -8.49 2.13
N GLN A 142 -0.47 -9.31 2.96
CA GLN A 142 -0.99 -10.61 3.36
C GLN A 142 -2.28 -10.50 4.19
N GLU A 143 -2.37 -9.52 5.08
CA GLU A 143 -3.60 -9.24 5.83
C GLU A 143 -4.77 -8.89 4.90
N TYR A 144 -4.53 -8.05 3.88
CA TYR A 144 -5.56 -7.75 2.87
C TYR A 144 -5.94 -8.97 2.04
N LYS A 145 -4.98 -9.79 1.61
CA LYS A 145 -5.27 -11.05 0.90
C LYS A 145 -6.17 -11.95 1.72
N LYS A 146 -5.83 -12.15 3.00
CA LYS A 146 -6.63 -12.95 3.94
C LYS A 146 -8.05 -12.39 4.12
N LEU A 147 -8.19 -11.07 4.26
CA LEU A 147 -9.49 -10.41 4.37
C LEU A 147 -10.34 -10.65 3.12
N ILE A 148 -9.78 -10.41 1.94
CA ILE A 148 -10.48 -10.53 0.65
C ILE A 148 -10.83 -12.00 0.36
N SER A 149 -9.91 -12.93 0.57
CA SER A 149 -10.16 -14.38 0.48
C SER A 149 -11.29 -14.81 1.39
N LYS A 150 -11.32 -14.33 2.64
CA LYS A 150 -12.41 -14.63 3.57
C LYS A 150 -13.75 -14.08 3.10
N THR A 151 -13.78 -12.85 2.57
CA THR A 151 -15.00 -12.22 2.05
C THR A 151 -15.52 -12.91 0.78
N LEU A 152 -14.62 -13.41 -0.07
CA LEU A 152 -14.96 -14.05 -1.34
C LEU A 152 -15.01 -15.58 -1.27
N GLU A 153 -14.70 -16.15 -0.10
CA GLU A 153 -14.73 -17.59 0.20
C GLU A 153 -13.90 -18.44 -0.78
N PHE A 154 -12.63 -18.05 -1.01
CA PHE A 154 -11.66 -18.82 -1.81
C PHE A 154 -10.28 -18.91 -1.17
#